data_AF-A0A747TMT2-F1
#
_entry.id   AF-A0A747TMT2-F1
#
_cell.length_a   1.000
_cell.length_b   1.000
_cell.length_c   1.000
_cell.angle_alpha   90.00
_cell.angle_beta   90.00
_cell.angle_gamma   90.00
#
_symmetry.space_group_name_H-M   'P 1'
#
loop_
_entity.id
_entity.type
_entity.pdbx_description
1 polymer ?
#
loop_
_entity_poly.entity_id
_entity_poly.type
_entity_poly.pdbx_seq_one_letter_code
_entity_poly.pdbx_strand_id
1 'polypeptide(L)'
;MHHLFTLPTSLTAFIQSLDAPPRPDDTRQPVTWQEPGTENTTSTGPHPYPPSVTWLAARDAYMGHVMTCPHCVTHGPKIPHHCPAGAELRRQYDATPFDDHAKNQPDNKIK
;
A
#
# COMPACT_ATOMS: atom_id res chain seq x y z
N MET A 1 -34.32 10.74 -5.61
CA MET A 1 -34.24 11.64 -4.43
C MET A 1 -32.77 11.96 -4.21
N HIS A 2 -32.27 13.08 -4.72
CA HIS A 2 -30.88 13.50 -4.49
C HIS A 2 -30.85 14.25 -3.17
N HIS A 3 -30.30 13.64 -2.11
CA HIS A 3 -30.11 14.31 -0.83
C HIS A 3 -28.99 15.33 -0.98
N LEU A 4 -29.36 16.58 -1.26
CA LEU A 4 -28.44 17.71 -1.20
C LEU A 4 -28.04 17.89 0.27
N PHE A 5 -26.83 17.43 0.60
CA PHE A 5 -26.25 17.62 1.92
C PHE A 5 -25.81 19.08 2.04
N THR A 6 -26.71 19.93 2.51
CA THR A 6 -26.38 21.33 2.79
C THR A 6 -25.56 21.38 4.08
N LEU A 7 -24.30 21.77 3.98
CA LEU A 7 -23.45 21.98 5.15
C LEU A 7 -24.03 23.12 6.01
N PRO A 8 -24.02 22.99 7.34
CA PRO A 8 -24.46 24.07 8.23
C PRO A 8 -23.58 25.31 8.03
N THR A 9 -24.19 26.49 8.09
CA THR A 9 -23.54 27.78 7.80
C THR A 9 -22.27 28.02 8.62
N SER A 10 -22.21 27.50 9.86
CA SER A 10 -21.02 27.58 10.72
C SER A 10 -19.82 26.80 10.15
N LEU A 11 -20.06 25.63 9.56
CA LEU A 11 -19.03 24.80 8.95
C LEU A 11 -18.53 25.44 7.65
N THR A 12 -19.44 26.02 6.86
CA THR A 12 -19.08 26.79 5.66
C THR A 12 -18.21 28.01 5.99
N ALA A 13 -18.59 28.78 7.02
CA ALA A 13 -17.82 29.94 7.47
C ALA A 13 -16.44 29.54 8.03
N PHE A 14 -16.36 28.40 8.74
CA PHE A 14 -15.09 27.88 9.23
C PHE A 14 -14.15 27.48 8.08
N ILE A 15 -14.64 26.74 7.09
CA ILE A 15 -13.84 26.36 5.91
C ILE A 15 -13.33 27.61 5.18
N GLN A 16 -14.18 28.62 5.02
CA GLN A 16 -13.81 29.89 4.35
C GLN A 16 -12.82 30.74 5.16
N SER A 17 -12.74 30.53 6.47
CA SER A 17 -11.78 31.20 7.35
C SER A 17 -10.40 30.54 7.34
N LEU A 18 -10.26 29.33 6.79
CA LEU A 18 -8.96 28.69 6.65
C LEU A 18 -8.13 29.43 5.60
N ASP A 19 -6.85 29.64 5.88
CA ASP A 19 -5.91 30.11 4.87
C ASP A 19 -5.96 29.18 3.66
N ALA A 20 -6.10 29.78 2.47
CA ALA A 20 -6.05 29.03 1.22
C ALA A 20 -4.71 28.29 1.19
N PRO A 21 -4.70 26.97 0.87
CA PRO A 21 -3.44 26.25 0.76
C PRO A 21 -2.56 27.00 -0.26
N PRO A 22 -1.28 27.22 0.05
CA PRO A 22 -0.37 27.90 -0.86
C PRO A 22 -0.48 27.20 -2.21
N ARG A 23 -0.74 27.99 -3.27
CA ARG A 23 -0.75 27.48 -4.64
C ARG A 23 0.51 26.65 -4.84
N PRO A 24 0.42 25.46 -5.45
CA PRO A 24 1.62 24.71 -5.79
C PRO A 24 2.45 25.59 -6.71
N ASP A 25 3.52 26.14 -6.16
CA ASP A 25 4.66 26.58 -6.94
C ASP A 25 5.16 25.33 -7.67
N ASP A 26 5.34 25.42 -9.00
CA ASP A 26 5.79 24.31 -9.87
C ASP A 26 7.16 23.72 -9.47
N THR A 27 7.78 24.25 -8.40
CA THR A 27 9.02 23.77 -7.79
C THR A 27 8.84 22.99 -6.49
N ARG A 28 7.62 22.77 -6.00
CA ARG A 28 7.39 22.09 -4.72
C ARG A 28 7.60 20.58 -4.83
N GLN A 29 8.75 20.14 -4.31
CA GLN A 29 9.04 18.73 -4.01
C GLN A 29 7.84 18.04 -3.34
N PRO A 30 7.56 16.76 -3.67
CA PRO A 30 6.45 16.03 -3.08
C PRO A 30 6.61 16.03 -1.56
N VAL A 31 5.59 16.54 -0.86
CA VAL A 31 5.51 16.44 0.60
C VAL A 31 5.37 14.96 0.93
N THR A 32 6.49 14.34 1.28
CA THR A 32 6.49 13.01 1.90
C THR A 32 5.91 13.19 3.30
N TRP A 33 4.68 12.74 3.50
CA TRP A 33 4.16 12.47 4.83
C TRP A 33 5.12 11.49 5.52
N GLN A 34 5.95 11.99 6.45
CA GLN A 34 6.76 11.13 7.29
C GLN A 34 5.83 10.49 8.33
N GLU A 35 5.38 9.28 8.06
CA GLU A 35 4.80 8.42 9.09
C GLU A 35 5.85 8.22 10.20
N PRO A 36 5.53 8.52 11.48
CA PRO A 36 6.49 8.41 12.55
C PRO A 36 6.85 6.93 12.80
N GLY A 37 8.08 6.57 12.42
CA GLY A 37 8.84 5.49 13.04
C GLY A 37 8.19 4.11 13.01
N THR A 38 7.96 3.56 11.82
CA THR A 38 8.15 2.12 11.62
C THR A 38 9.39 1.95 10.80
N GLU A 39 10.36 1.22 11.34
CA GLU A 39 11.51 0.66 10.63
C GLU A 39 11.05 -0.36 9.57
N ASN A 40 10.21 0.07 8.62
CA ASN A 40 10.06 -0.66 7.38
C ASN A 40 11.30 -0.33 6.56
N THR A 41 12.19 -1.31 6.41
CA THR A 41 13.24 -1.32 5.40
C THR A 41 12.59 -1.31 4.01
N THR A 42 11.96 -0.20 3.66
CA THR A 42 11.52 0.08 2.30
C THR A 42 12.74 0.67 1.64
N SER A 43 13.49 -0.17 0.93
CA SER A 43 14.53 0.29 0.03
C SER A 43 13.87 1.12 -1.07
N THR A 44 13.72 2.43 -0.85
CA THR A 44 13.19 3.42 -1.78
C THR A 44 14.21 3.74 -2.89
N GLY A 45 14.77 2.70 -3.49
CA GLY A 45 15.47 2.78 -4.77
C GLY A 45 14.60 2.10 -5.84
N PRO A 46 14.67 2.50 -7.11
CA PRO A 46 14.07 1.72 -8.19
C PRO A 46 14.60 0.28 -8.08
N HIS A 47 13.71 -0.69 -7.90
CA HIS A 47 14.12 -2.09 -8.04
C HIS A 47 14.71 -2.26 -9.45
N PRO A 48 15.89 -2.88 -9.60
CA PRO A 48 16.58 -2.94 -10.89
C PRO A 48 15.79 -3.71 -11.96
N TYR A 49 14.80 -4.50 -11.53
CA TYR A 49 14.04 -5.43 -12.37
C TYR A 49 12.54 -5.19 -12.19
N PRO A 50 11.74 -5.36 -13.27
CA PRO A 50 10.28 -5.33 -13.17
C PRO A 50 9.77 -6.53 -12.37
N PRO A 51 8.61 -6.40 -11.70
CA PRO A 51 8.00 -7.53 -11.00
C PRO A 51 7.58 -8.63 -12.00
N SER A 52 7.69 -9.88 -11.58
CA SER A 52 7.24 -11.03 -12.34
C SER A 52 5.70 -11.03 -12.48
N VAL A 53 5.20 -11.58 -13.59
CA VAL A 53 3.75 -11.75 -13.80
C VAL A 53 3.14 -12.63 -12.70
N THR A 54 3.89 -13.63 -12.21
CA THR A 54 3.45 -14.49 -11.11
C THR A 54 3.33 -13.74 -9.80
N TRP A 55 4.25 -12.82 -9.50
CA TRP A 55 4.19 -12.00 -8.30
C TRP A 55 3.01 -11.03 -8.32
N LEU A 56 2.76 -10.39 -9.46
CA LEU A 56 1.60 -9.52 -9.64
C LEU A 56 0.29 -10.28 -9.44
N ALA A 57 0.16 -11.48 -10.03
CA ALA A 57 -1.03 -12.31 -9.86
C ALA A 57 -1.27 -12.71 -8.40
N ALA A 58 -0.21 -13.11 -7.68
CA ALA A 58 -0.29 -13.46 -6.26
C ALA A 58 -0.67 -12.25 -5.38
N ARG A 59 -0.08 -11.08 -5.67
CA ARG A 59 -0.40 -9.82 -4.99
C ARG A 59 -1.86 -9.43 -5.19
N ASP A 60 -2.32 -9.45 -6.43
CA ASP A 60 -3.67 -8.98 -6.77
C ASP A 60 -4.73 -9.94 -6.21
N ALA A 61 -4.45 -11.25 -6.16
CA ALA A 61 -5.31 -12.23 -5.49
C ALA A 61 -5.40 -11.98 -3.96
N TYR A 62 -4.26 -11.75 -3.30
CA TYR A 62 -4.22 -11.42 -1.88
C TYR A 62 -4.95 -10.10 -1.57
N MET A 63 -4.64 -9.03 -2.31
CA MET A 63 -5.27 -7.72 -2.13
C MET A 63 -6.78 -7.79 -2.41
N GLY A 64 -7.19 -8.46 -3.48
CA GLY A 64 -8.61 -8.66 -3.80
C GLY A 64 -9.38 -9.36 -2.67
N HIS A 65 -8.77 -10.38 -2.07
CA HIS A 65 -9.36 -11.07 -0.92
C HIS A 65 -9.46 -10.16 0.32
N VAL A 66 -8.36 -9.53 0.71
CA VAL A 66 -8.31 -8.66 1.90
C VAL A 66 -9.31 -7.52 1.80
N MET A 67 -9.41 -6.87 0.64
CA MET A 67 -10.31 -5.73 0.44
C MET A 67 -11.79 -6.13 0.46
N THR A 68 -12.10 -7.41 0.23
CA THR A 68 -13.47 -7.94 0.17
C THR A 68 -13.86 -8.68 1.45
N CYS A 69 -12.91 -9.26 2.17
CA CYS A 69 -13.17 -10.12 3.33
C CYS A 69 -13.28 -9.29 4.62
N PRO A 70 -14.45 -9.23 5.28
CA PRO A 70 -14.61 -8.47 6.51
C PRO A 70 -13.87 -9.08 7.71
N HIS A 71 -13.40 -10.32 7.59
CA HIS A 71 -12.62 -11.02 8.63
C HIS A 71 -11.11 -10.78 8.48
N CYS A 72 -10.68 -10.26 7.32
CA CYS A 72 -9.31 -9.84 7.12
C CYS A 72 -9.15 -8.41 7.62
N VAL A 73 -8.21 -8.22 8.54
CA VAL A 73 -7.84 -6.91 9.06
C VAL A 73 -6.37 -6.68 8.72
N THR A 74 -6.13 -5.87 7.68
CA THR A 74 -4.79 -5.39 7.32
C THR A 74 -4.41 -4.06 7.96
N HIS A 75 -5.39 -3.34 8.51
CA HIS A 75 -5.19 -2.06 9.17
C HIS A 75 -5.63 -2.18 10.64
N GLY A 76 -4.67 -2.27 11.56
CA GLY A 76 -4.92 -2.48 12.99
C GLY A 76 -3.62 -2.68 13.79
N PRO A 77 -3.66 -2.61 15.14
CA PRO A 77 -2.45 -2.50 15.94
C PRO A 77 -1.63 -3.81 15.94
N LYS A 78 -0.42 -3.72 15.37
CA LYS A 78 0.71 -4.67 15.42
C LYS A 78 0.58 -6.02 14.71
N ILE A 79 -0.59 -6.64 14.57
CA ILE A 79 -0.70 -7.98 13.93
C ILE A 79 -1.87 -8.00 12.93
N PRO A 80 -1.61 -8.24 11.63
CA PRO A 80 -2.69 -8.42 10.66
C PRO A 80 -3.45 -9.71 10.99
N HIS A 81 -4.77 -9.63 11.01
CA HIS A 81 -5.63 -10.81 11.16
C HIS A 81 -6.10 -11.26 9.79
N HIS A 82 -5.87 -12.54 9.46
CA HIS A 82 -6.35 -13.14 8.22
C HIS A 82 -7.30 -14.29 8.53
N CYS A 83 -8.35 -14.44 7.72
CA CYS A 83 -9.11 -15.68 7.69
C CYS A 83 -8.24 -16.82 7.10
N PRO A 84 -8.62 -18.11 7.22
CA PRO A 84 -7.81 -19.22 6.71
C PRO A 84 -7.45 -19.10 5.22
N ALA A 85 -8.38 -18.62 4.40
CA ALA A 85 -8.14 -18.37 2.97
C ALA A 85 -7.17 -17.20 2.74
N GLY A 86 -7.35 -16.09 3.46
CA GLY A 86 -6.46 -14.94 3.40
C GLY A 86 -5.03 -15.26 3.88
N ALA A 87 -4.90 -16.14 4.88
CA ALA A 87 -3.61 -16.61 5.38
C ALA A 87 -2.89 -17.46 4.33
N GLU A 88 -3.62 -18.30 3.60
CA GLU A 88 -3.05 -19.05 2.48
C GLU A 88 -2.58 -18.12 1.35
N LEU A 89 -3.41 -17.15 0.96
CA LEU A 89 -3.04 -16.15 -0.04
C LEU A 89 -1.82 -15.32 0.40
N ARG A 90 -1.72 -14.98 1.69
CA ARG A 90 -0.55 -14.30 2.24
C ARG A 90 0.71 -15.16 2.14
N ARG A 91 0.64 -16.45 2.47
CA ARG A 91 1.77 -17.39 2.31
C ARG A 91 2.19 -17.50 0.84
N GLN A 92 1.24 -17.60 -0.08
CA GLN A 92 1.52 -17.68 -1.51
C GLN A 92 2.19 -16.40 -2.02
N TYR A 93 1.69 -15.24 -1.61
CA TYR A 93 2.31 -13.95 -1.94
C TYR A 93 3.74 -13.84 -1.39
N ASP A 94 3.97 -14.16 -0.11
CA ASP A 94 5.30 -14.09 0.53
C ASP A 94 6.29 -15.11 -0.07
N ALA A 95 5.81 -16.26 -0.56
CA ALA A 95 6.63 -17.28 -1.23
C ALA A 95 6.91 -16.97 -2.71
N THR A 96 6.19 -16.01 -3.31
CA THR A 96 6.37 -15.68 -4.71
C THR A 96 7.53 -14.69 -4.87
N PRO A 97 8.58 -15.01 -5.65
CA PRO A 97 9.70 -14.10 -5.84
C PRO A 97 9.27 -12.86 -6.63
N PHE A 98 9.77 -11.69 -6.21
CA PHE A 98 9.44 -10.40 -6.83
C PHE A 98 9.81 -10.40 -8.32
N ASP A 99 11.00 -10.86 -8.67
CA ASP A 99 11.47 -11.01 -10.05
C ASP A 99 11.69 -12.48 -10.41
N ASP A 100 11.73 -12.76 -11.72
CA ASP A 100 12.08 -14.08 -12.24
C ASP A 100 13.61 -14.31 -12.31
N HIS A 101 14.42 -13.31 -11.93
CA HIS A 101 15.88 -13.41 -11.96
C HIS A 101 16.41 -14.26 -10.81
N ALA A 102 15.73 -14.27 -9.65
CA ALA A 102 16.04 -15.16 -8.53
C ALA A 102 16.00 -16.66 -8.90
N LYS A 103 15.24 -17.05 -9.93
CA LYS A 103 15.14 -18.45 -10.39
C LYS A 103 16.32 -18.88 -11.27
N ASN A 104 17.15 -17.93 -11.74
CA ASN A 104 18.22 -18.17 -12.71
C ASN A 104 19.63 -17.97 -12.13
N GLN A 105 19.79 -17.87 -10.81
CA GLN A 105 21.12 -17.85 -10.19
C GLN A 105 21.63 -19.30 -10.05
N PRO A 106 22.59 -19.77 -10.86
CA PRO A 106 23.16 -21.09 -10.68
C PRO A 106 23.88 -21.12 -9.33
N ASP A 107 23.64 -22.18 -8.55
CA ASP A 107 24.34 -22.51 -7.32
C ASP A 107 25.86 -22.40 -7.51
N ASN A 108 26.43 -21.24 -7.19
CA ASN A 108 27.87 -21.09 -7.04
C ASN A 108 28.27 -21.72 -5.70
N LYS A 109 28.35 -23.05 -5.70
CA LYS A 109 28.96 -23.83 -4.64
C LYS A 109 30.47 -23.86 -4.91
N ILE A 110 31.19 -22.83 -4.45
CA ILE A 110 32.65 -22.91 -4.32
C ILE A 110 32.96 -24.04 -3.32
N LYS A 111 33.70 -25.03 -3.83
CA LYS A 111 34.28 -26.14 -3.07
C LYS A 111 35.43 -25.68 -2.18
#